data_AF-A0A7V2MHX7-F1
#
_entry.id   AF-A0A7V2MHX7-F1
#
_cell.length_a   1.000
_cell.length_b   1.000
_cell.length_c   1.000
_cell.angle_alpha   90.00
_cell.angle_beta   90.00
_cell.angle_gamma   90.00
#
_symmetry.space_group_name_H-M   'P 1'
#
loop_
_entity.id
_entity.type
_entity.pdbx_description
1 polymer ?
#
loop_
_entity_poly.entity_id
_entity_poly.type
_entity_poly.pdbx_seq_one_letter_code
_entity_poly.pdbx_strand_id
1 'polypeptide(L)'
;MSTQNRLSCLVALAPAAGAILFAQGASVKVNLPADSPVTLVSADWGESRTQERGSAQVLNLSTSLSLRHAGGRRIRAITWMVQAQEGVPGGKASVSKASLDVGPGETFPLKVELRLLRPVAAQAPPAVEMALDGILFDDLGFFGPNRLDSRRVMLAYELEAQRDRRHFLQVLQAKGPEGLQQECLASLRRQAELPAVDVQLARGGRATAVDPGREVQFAFLRFPDAPVEPVAGLARASGAEVWSPRLEVVNRSRREVKYLEVGWMLSDARGREFLGGSVPARMTLAPGRRAAVLQETSLRFADKGGSPLAVEGMTGFVSQVEFADGSVWIPSRAELDDPRLRKVLLPSIEEQRLTSLYRKKGLRALIEELKRMGAGK
;
A
#
# COMPACT_ATOMS: atom_id res chain seq x y z
N MET A 1 -82.95 40.44 -13.51
CA MET A 1 -83.03 41.34 -12.34
C MET A 1 -82.53 40.58 -11.11
N SER A 2 -81.50 41.13 -10.48
CA SER A 2 -81.20 41.12 -9.04
C SER A 2 -81.40 39.83 -8.20
N THR A 3 -80.25 39.27 -7.77
CA THR A 3 -79.84 38.86 -6.40
C THR A 3 -80.75 37.91 -5.59
N GLN A 4 -80.28 36.91 -4.82
CA GLN A 4 -79.28 36.96 -3.75
C GLN A 4 -78.83 35.55 -3.27
N ASN A 5 -77.57 35.52 -2.81
CA ASN A 5 -77.05 34.94 -1.57
C ASN A 5 -76.72 33.44 -1.37
N ARG A 6 -75.38 33.25 -1.24
CA ARG A 6 -74.61 32.71 -0.10
C ARG A 6 -74.75 31.23 0.26
N LEU A 7 -73.65 30.48 0.10
CA LEU A 7 -72.92 29.93 1.25
C LEU A 7 -71.51 29.43 0.83
N SER A 8 -70.57 29.73 1.71
CA SER A 8 -69.12 29.58 1.59
C SER A 8 -68.67 28.11 1.68
N CYS A 9 -67.67 27.73 0.89
CA CYS A 9 -66.83 26.55 1.15
C CYS A 9 -65.37 27.00 1.29
N LEU A 10 -64.84 26.79 2.50
CA LEU A 10 -63.42 26.86 2.86
C LEU A 10 -62.69 25.66 2.22
N VAL A 11 -61.65 25.91 1.42
CA VAL A 11 -60.62 24.91 1.12
C VAL A 11 -59.30 25.47 1.63
N ALA A 12 -58.74 24.76 2.62
CA ALA A 12 -57.48 25.08 3.24
C ALA A 12 -56.32 24.82 2.26
N LEU A 13 -55.45 25.82 2.08
CA LEU A 13 -54.12 25.65 1.52
C LEU A 13 -53.25 24.88 2.53
N ALA A 14 -52.84 23.66 2.19
CA ALA A 14 -51.76 22.98 2.89
C ALA A 14 -50.39 23.52 2.40
N PRO A 15 -49.44 23.83 3.28
CA PRO A 15 -48.12 24.26 2.87
C PRO A 15 -47.31 23.08 2.35
N ALA A 16 -46.65 23.27 1.20
CA ALA A 16 -45.64 22.37 0.68
C ALA A 16 -44.46 22.28 1.66
N ALA A 17 -44.47 21.25 2.50
CA ALA A 17 -43.31 20.87 3.28
C ALA A 17 -42.26 20.31 2.31
N GLY A 18 -41.23 21.13 2.04
CA GLY A 18 -40.03 20.70 1.34
C GLY A 18 -39.40 19.54 2.09
N ALA A 19 -39.46 18.35 1.50
CA ALA A 19 -38.61 17.24 1.91
C ALA A 19 -37.17 17.63 1.57
N ILE A 20 -36.42 18.08 2.58
CA ILE A 20 -34.96 18.06 2.53
C ILE A 20 -34.59 16.58 2.45
N LEU A 21 -34.29 16.12 1.23
CA LEU A 21 -33.69 14.81 1.01
C LEU A 21 -32.30 14.84 1.65
N PHE A 22 -32.22 14.36 2.89
CA PHE A 22 -30.94 13.95 3.46
C PHE A 22 -30.36 12.88 2.54
N ALA A 23 -29.19 13.17 1.96
CA ALA A 23 -28.41 12.18 1.22
C ALA A 23 -28.22 10.95 2.12
N GLN A 24 -28.81 9.82 1.74
CA GLN A 24 -28.59 8.56 2.41
C GLN A 24 -27.10 8.22 2.28
N GLY A 25 -26.35 8.30 3.37
CA GLY A 25 -24.97 7.85 3.42
C GLY A 25 -24.86 6.41 2.92
N ALA A 26 -23.72 6.05 2.30
CA ALA A 26 -23.48 4.68 1.89
C ALA A 26 -23.70 3.74 3.09
N SER A 27 -24.60 2.75 2.97
CA SER A 27 -24.79 1.74 4.01
C SER A 27 -23.54 0.86 4.09
N VAL A 28 -22.83 0.89 5.22
CA VAL A 28 -21.61 0.11 5.41
C VAL A 28 -21.87 -1.02 6.41
N LYS A 29 -21.49 -2.25 6.04
CA LYS A 29 -21.51 -3.41 6.91
C LYS A 29 -20.09 -3.78 7.33
N VAL A 30 -19.85 -3.94 8.63
CA VAL A 30 -18.57 -4.41 9.17
C VAL A 30 -18.70 -5.87 9.56
N ASN A 31 -17.85 -6.72 8.98
CA ASN A 31 -17.82 -8.15 9.23
C ASN A 31 -16.52 -8.53 9.95
N LEU A 32 -16.69 -9.05 11.17
CA LEU A 32 -15.63 -9.62 11.98
C LEU A 32 -15.93 -11.11 12.20
N PRO A 33 -14.93 -12.00 12.08
CA PRO A 33 -15.06 -13.37 12.55
C PRO A 33 -15.44 -13.45 14.03
N ALA A 34 -16.15 -14.50 14.44
CA ALA A 34 -16.58 -14.67 15.83
C ALA A 34 -15.41 -14.79 16.82
N ASP A 35 -14.28 -15.33 16.35
CA ASP A 35 -13.01 -15.49 17.05
C ASP A 35 -12.03 -14.32 16.81
N SER A 36 -12.52 -13.20 16.27
CA SER A 36 -11.69 -12.03 15.96
C SER A 36 -10.99 -11.49 17.22
N PRO A 37 -9.66 -11.25 17.18
CA PRO A 37 -8.91 -10.66 18.28
C PRO A 37 -9.11 -9.14 18.40
N VAL A 38 -9.98 -8.57 17.56
CA VAL A 38 -10.45 -7.19 17.65
C VAL A 38 -11.97 -7.12 17.61
N THR A 39 -12.54 -6.16 18.33
CA THR A 39 -13.97 -5.86 18.35
C THR A 39 -14.21 -4.42 17.91
N LEU A 40 -15.28 -4.18 17.17
CA LEU A 40 -15.72 -2.83 16.84
C LEU A 40 -16.33 -2.15 18.08
N VAL A 41 -15.74 -1.04 18.51
CA VAL A 41 -16.26 -0.20 19.60
C VAL A 41 -17.24 0.83 19.05
N SER A 42 -16.85 1.51 17.98
CA SER A 42 -17.66 2.50 17.30
C SER A 42 -17.20 2.66 15.85
N ALA A 43 -18.10 3.18 15.01
CA ALA A 43 -17.79 3.54 13.63
C ALA A 43 -18.34 4.93 13.35
N ASP A 44 -17.49 5.79 12.80
CA ASP A 44 -17.86 7.10 12.26
C ASP A 44 -17.82 7.01 10.74
N TRP A 45 -19.00 7.14 10.12
CA TRP A 45 -19.18 7.07 8.67
C TRP A 45 -18.97 8.43 7.98
N GLY A 46 -18.73 9.48 8.77
CA GLY A 46 -18.26 10.79 8.34
C GLY A 46 -19.04 11.41 7.19
N GLU A 47 -18.29 11.98 6.25
CA GLU A 47 -18.75 12.60 4.99
C GLU A 47 -18.77 11.62 3.81
N SER A 48 -19.03 10.34 4.05
CA SER A 48 -19.05 9.37 2.95
C SER A 48 -20.15 9.74 1.95
N ARG A 49 -19.76 9.94 0.69
CA ARG A 49 -20.63 10.47 -0.38
C ARG A 49 -20.79 9.45 -1.49
N THR A 50 -22.01 9.37 -1.98
CA THR A 50 -22.39 8.56 -3.13
C THR A 50 -22.74 9.49 -4.28
N GLN A 51 -22.13 9.28 -5.44
CA GLN A 51 -22.40 10.07 -6.65
C GLN A 51 -22.65 9.14 -7.83
N GLU A 52 -23.71 9.36 -8.59
CA GLU A 52 -23.94 8.66 -9.85
C GLU A 52 -23.14 9.31 -10.98
N ARG A 53 -22.50 8.48 -11.80
CA ARG A 53 -21.71 8.87 -12.97
C ARG A 53 -22.01 7.91 -14.11
N GLY A 54 -23.00 8.27 -14.93
CA GLY A 54 -23.50 7.40 -16.00
C GLY A 54 -24.11 6.13 -15.41
N SER A 55 -23.65 4.97 -15.86
CA SER A 55 -24.10 3.65 -15.38
C SER A 55 -23.39 3.15 -14.11
N ALA A 56 -22.45 3.94 -13.58
CA ALA A 56 -21.70 3.60 -12.37
C ALA A 56 -22.03 4.57 -11.23
N GLN A 57 -21.99 4.07 -10.01
CA GLN A 57 -22.06 4.83 -8.78
C GLN A 57 -20.66 4.86 -8.15
N VAL A 58 -20.17 6.07 -7.90
CA VAL A 58 -18.90 6.35 -7.22
C VAL A 58 -19.20 6.51 -5.73
N LEU A 59 -18.56 5.67 -4.92
CA LEU A 59 -18.62 5.73 -3.47
C LEU A 59 -17.32 6.32 -2.96
N ASN A 60 -17.37 7.52 -2.39
CA ASN A 60 -16.24 8.11 -1.68
C ASN A 60 -16.43 7.82 -0.19
N LEU A 61 -15.61 6.93 0.35
CA LEU A 61 -15.60 6.56 1.76
C LEU A 61 -14.59 7.44 2.50
N SER A 62 -15.07 8.14 3.52
CA SER A 62 -14.26 8.78 4.55
C SER A 62 -14.82 8.33 5.89
N THR A 63 -14.19 7.34 6.48
CA THR A 63 -14.71 6.59 7.63
C THR A 63 -13.60 6.33 8.64
N SER A 64 -13.95 6.32 9.93
CA SER A 64 -13.05 5.93 11.01
C SER A 64 -13.68 4.86 11.89
N LEU A 65 -13.05 3.69 11.99
CA LEU A 65 -13.43 2.65 12.94
C LEU A 65 -12.61 2.78 14.22
N SER A 66 -13.26 2.66 15.37
CA SER A 66 -12.60 2.49 16.66
C SER A 66 -12.62 1.01 17.03
N LEU A 67 -11.44 0.38 17.07
CA LEU A 67 -11.29 -1.04 17.31
C LEU A 67 -10.62 -1.27 18.67
N ARG A 68 -11.15 -2.19 19.46
CA ARG A 68 -10.54 -2.63 20.72
C ARG A 68 -9.88 -3.98 20.52
N HIS A 69 -8.64 -4.12 20.97
CA HIS A 69 -7.93 -5.39 20.95
C HIS A 69 -8.35 -6.26 22.14
N ALA A 70 -8.91 -7.43 21.85
CA ALA A 70 -9.41 -8.37 22.86
C ALA A 70 -8.48 -9.57 23.10
N GLY A 71 -7.41 -9.71 22.30
CA GLY A 71 -6.45 -10.81 22.43
C GLY A 71 -5.30 -10.51 23.40
N GLY A 72 -4.42 -11.49 23.59
CA GLY A 72 -3.25 -11.40 24.47
C GLY A 72 -1.92 -11.02 23.80
N ARG A 73 -1.84 -11.07 22.46
CA ARG A 73 -0.62 -10.79 21.68
C ARG A 73 -0.67 -9.42 21.04
N ARG A 74 0.41 -8.64 21.10
CA ARG A 74 0.38 -7.26 20.59
C ARG A 74 0.20 -7.24 19.08
N ILE A 75 -0.64 -6.33 18.58
CA ILE A 75 -0.90 -6.20 17.13
C ILE A 75 0.17 -5.30 16.49
N ARG A 76 0.75 -5.78 15.39
CA ARG A 76 1.75 -5.09 14.56
C ARG A 76 1.22 -4.57 13.23
N ALA A 77 0.26 -5.28 12.64
CA ALA A 77 -0.42 -4.81 11.44
C ALA A 77 -1.83 -5.37 11.36
N ILE A 78 -2.69 -4.67 10.64
CA ILE A 78 -4.05 -5.10 10.33
C ILE A 78 -4.38 -4.74 8.89
N THR A 79 -5.06 -5.64 8.18
CA THR A 79 -5.57 -5.41 6.84
C THR A 79 -7.06 -5.73 6.78
N TRP A 80 -7.80 -4.81 6.15
CA TRP A 80 -9.23 -4.93 5.88
C TRP A 80 -9.45 -4.99 4.38
N MET A 81 -10.36 -5.87 3.97
CA MET A 81 -10.94 -5.88 2.64
C MET A 81 -12.17 -4.98 2.63
N VAL A 82 -12.26 -4.07 1.66
CA VAL A 82 -13.39 -3.17 1.47
C VAL A 82 -14.00 -3.43 0.10
N GLN A 83 -15.26 -3.80 0.04
CA GLN A 83 -15.91 -4.28 -1.17
C GLN A 83 -17.27 -3.61 -1.34
N ALA A 84 -17.46 -2.95 -2.48
CA ALA A 84 -18.75 -2.42 -2.91
C ALA A 84 -19.45 -3.39 -3.88
N GLN A 85 -18.70 -4.06 -4.74
CA GLN A 85 -19.21 -5.03 -5.70
C GLN A 85 -18.11 -6.01 -6.12
N GLU A 86 -18.42 -7.31 -6.14
CA GLU A 86 -17.49 -8.32 -6.64
C GLU A 86 -17.37 -8.29 -8.17
N GLY A 87 -16.18 -8.58 -8.70
CA GLY A 87 -15.94 -8.71 -10.14
C GLY A 87 -15.95 -7.41 -10.95
N VAL A 88 -16.25 -6.27 -10.31
CA VAL A 88 -16.24 -4.95 -10.96
C VAL A 88 -14.89 -4.26 -10.70
N PRO A 89 -14.18 -3.80 -11.75
CA PRO A 89 -12.97 -2.99 -11.57
C PRO A 89 -13.26 -1.75 -10.71
N GLY A 90 -12.49 -1.58 -9.64
CA GLY A 90 -12.71 -0.51 -8.65
C GLY A 90 -13.82 -0.79 -7.63
N GLY A 91 -14.48 -1.95 -7.68
CA GLY A 91 -15.47 -2.38 -6.69
C GLY A 91 -14.90 -3.03 -5.44
N LYS A 92 -13.58 -3.21 -5.38
CA LYS A 92 -12.85 -3.81 -4.26
C LYS A 92 -11.55 -3.06 -4.00
N ALA A 93 -11.22 -2.87 -2.74
CA ALA A 93 -9.98 -2.27 -2.26
C ALA A 93 -9.54 -2.92 -0.94
N SER A 94 -8.39 -2.49 -0.44
CA SER A 94 -7.87 -2.90 0.86
C SER A 94 -7.36 -1.71 1.64
N VAL A 95 -7.51 -1.76 2.96
CA VAL A 95 -6.90 -0.79 3.88
C VAL A 95 -5.98 -1.55 4.81
N SER A 96 -4.69 -1.23 4.76
CA SER A 96 -3.69 -1.81 5.64
C SER A 96 -3.12 -0.74 6.56
N LYS A 97 -3.01 -1.05 7.84
CA LYS A 97 -2.31 -0.23 8.83
C LYS A 97 -1.17 -1.06 9.41
N ALA A 98 0.05 -0.73 9.02
CA ALA A 98 1.28 -1.34 9.51
C ALA A 98 1.87 -0.52 10.67
N SER A 99 3.01 -0.98 11.19
CA SER A 99 3.76 -0.26 12.23
C SER A 99 2.95 0.02 13.50
N LEU A 100 2.03 -0.89 13.83
CA LEU A 100 1.24 -0.81 15.05
C LEU A 100 2.05 -1.32 16.25
N ASP A 101 1.66 -0.82 17.42
CA ASP A 101 2.12 -1.31 18.71
C ASP A 101 0.95 -1.24 19.68
N VAL A 102 -0.05 -2.09 19.43
CA VAL A 102 -1.32 -2.11 20.18
C VAL A 102 -1.29 -3.28 21.16
N GLY A 103 -1.29 -2.97 22.46
CA GLY A 103 -1.33 -3.94 23.54
C GLY A 103 -2.73 -4.48 23.85
N PRO A 104 -2.84 -5.59 24.61
CA PRO A 104 -4.12 -6.15 25.05
C PRO A 104 -5.03 -5.11 25.71
N GLY A 105 -6.30 -5.09 25.30
CA GLY A 105 -7.31 -4.17 25.83
C GLY A 105 -7.27 -2.74 25.27
N GLU A 106 -6.21 -2.36 24.54
CA GLU A 106 -6.08 -1.02 23.96
C GLU A 106 -7.07 -0.81 22.81
N THR A 107 -7.52 0.45 22.67
CA THR A 107 -8.38 0.89 21.57
C THR A 107 -7.56 1.72 20.59
N PHE A 108 -7.74 1.48 19.29
CA PHE A 108 -7.02 2.18 18.24
C PHE A 108 -7.92 2.50 17.04
N PRO A 109 -7.65 3.62 16.34
CA PRO A 109 -8.44 4.00 15.17
C PRO A 109 -7.93 3.34 13.88
N LEU A 110 -8.84 2.97 13.00
CA LEU A 110 -8.58 2.63 11.59
C LEU A 110 -9.31 3.63 10.70
N LYS A 111 -8.55 4.49 10.02
CA LYS A 111 -9.09 5.43 9.03
C LYS A 111 -9.17 4.78 7.67
N VAL A 112 -10.27 5.01 6.96
CA VAL A 112 -10.59 4.46 5.66
C VAL A 112 -10.95 5.61 4.74
N GLU A 113 -10.07 5.89 3.79
CA GLU A 113 -10.22 6.92 2.77
C GLU A 113 -10.10 6.23 1.41
N LEU A 114 -11.24 5.97 0.76
CA LEU A 114 -11.29 5.16 -0.46
C LEU A 114 -12.30 5.70 -1.46
N ARG A 115 -12.03 5.48 -2.74
CA ARG A 115 -13.00 5.66 -3.81
C ARG A 115 -13.30 4.30 -4.44
N LEU A 116 -14.54 3.85 -4.35
CA LEU A 116 -15.03 2.60 -4.94
C LEU A 116 -16.02 2.87 -6.06
N LEU A 117 -16.15 1.90 -6.96
CA LEU A 117 -17.11 1.90 -8.06
C LEU A 117 -18.06 0.73 -7.93
N ARG A 118 -19.36 0.97 -8.13
CA ARG A 118 -20.34 -0.11 -8.26
C ARG A 118 -21.35 0.21 -9.36
N PRO A 119 -21.94 -0.78 -10.04
CA PRO A 119 -23.01 -0.53 -11.01
C PRO A 119 -24.24 0.08 -10.35
N VAL A 120 -24.93 1.01 -11.02
CA VAL A 120 -26.18 1.61 -10.50
C VAL A 120 -27.28 0.56 -10.31
N ALA A 121 -27.30 -0.51 -11.12
CA ALA A 121 -28.24 -1.62 -10.94
C ALA A 121 -28.02 -2.43 -9.65
N ALA A 122 -26.85 -2.34 -9.02
CA ALA A 122 -26.49 -3.08 -7.81
C ALA A 122 -26.92 -2.34 -6.53
N GLN A 123 -28.11 -1.73 -6.51
CA GLN A 123 -28.54 -0.83 -5.44
C GLN A 123 -28.87 -1.50 -4.09
N ALA A 124 -28.76 -2.83 -3.98
CA ALA A 124 -29.03 -3.54 -2.73
C ALA A 124 -28.06 -3.14 -1.59
N PRO A 125 -28.55 -2.98 -0.35
CA PRO A 125 -27.71 -2.80 0.83
C PRO A 125 -27.07 -4.13 1.28
N PRO A 126 -25.88 -4.09 1.93
CA PRO A 126 -25.08 -2.89 2.19
C PRO A 126 -24.42 -2.36 0.91
N ALA A 127 -24.26 -1.03 0.83
CA ALA A 127 -23.54 -0.40 -0.27
C ALA A 127 -22.04 -0.75 -0.26
N VAL A 128 -21.49 -0.96 0.93
CA VAL A 128 -20.10 -1.39 1.14
C VAL A 128 -20.03 -2.42 2.26
N GLU A 129 -19.26 -3.47 2.03
CA GLU A 129 -18.85 -4.43 3.03
C GLU A 129 -17.38 -4.23 3.39
N MET A 130 -17.10 -4.14 4.68
CA MET A 130 -15.76 -4.12 5.26
C MET A 130 -15.55 -5.41 6.04
N ALA A 131 -14.59 -6.23 5.61
CA ALA A 131 -14.27 -7.48 6.29
C ALA A 131 -12.81 -7.50 6.73
N LEU A 132 -12.55 -8.06 7.92
CA LEU A 132 -11.18 -8.29 8.37
C LEU A 132 -10.51 -9.33 7.45
N ASP A 133 -9.38 -8.96 6.85
CA ASP A 133 -8.59 -9.88 6.02
C ASP A 133 -7.46 -10.55 6.82
N GLY A 134 -6.80 -9.78 7.69
CA GLY A 134 -5.67 -10.29 8.44
C GLY A 134 -5.19 -9.37 9.57
N ILE A 135 -4.64 -9.97 10.62
CA ILE A 135 -3.93 -9.34 11.73
C ILE A 135 -2.59 -10.02 11.88
N LEU A 136 -1.52 -9.22 11.93
CA LEU A 136 -0.18 -9.68 12.26
C LEU A 136 0.14 -9.30 13.70
N PHE A 137 0.70 -10.25 14.46
CA PHE A 137 1.14 -10.07 15.83
C PHE A 137 2.64 -9.84 15.93
N ASP A 138 3.11 -9.51 17.12
CA ASP A 138 4.52 -9.29 17.48
C ASP A 138 5.38 -10.55 17.37
N ASP A 139 4.81 -11.73 17.61
CA ASP A 139 5.42 -13.04 17.36
C ASP A 139 5.48 -13.44 15.87
N LEU A 140 5.07 -12.54 14.95
CA LEU A 140 4.89 -12.76 13.51
C LEU A 140 3.81 -13.80 13.16
N GLY A 141 3.02 -14.21 14.16
CA GLY A 141 1.80 -14.98 13.98
C GLY A 141 0.76 -14.17 13.22
N PHE A 142 -0.10 -14.86 12.50
CA PHE A 142 -1.15 -14.26 11.67
C PHE A 142 -2.52 -14.83 12.02
N PHE A 143 -3.51 -13.97 12.11
CA PHE A 143 -4.92 -14.32 12.24
C PHE A 143 -5.73 -13.75 11.08
N GLY A 144 -6.67 -14.50 10.54
CA GLY A 144 -7.62 -14.03 9.53
C GLY A 144 -7.66 -14.90 8.28
N PRO A 145 -8.60 -14.64 7.37
CA PRO A 145 -8.81 -15.47 6.19
C PRO A 145 -7.75 -15.29 5.09
N ASN A 146 -6.95 -14.21 5.11
CA ASN A 146 -5.89 -13.93 4.13
C ASN A 146 -6.39 -13.96 2.67
N ARG A 147 -7.60 -13.48 2.39
CA ARG A 147 -8.21 -13.48 1.04
C ARG A 147 -7.48 -12.54 0.08
N LEU A 148 -6.81 -11.52 0.63
CA LEU A 148 -5.99 -10.58 -0.13
C LEU A 148 -4.51 -10.99 -0.22
N ASP A 149 -4.14 -12.15 0.32
CA ASP A 149 -2.73 -12.54 0.50
C ASP A 149 -1.93 -11.48 1.30
N SER A 150 -2.60 -10.84 2.26
CA SER A 150 -2.07 -9.75 3.09
C SER A 150 -1.00 -10.19 4.07
N ARG A 151 -0.97 -11.48 4.47
CA ARG A 151 0.03 -12.02 5.40
C ARG A 151 1.44 -11.70 4.95
N ARG A 152 1.76 -11.96 3.69
CA ARG A 152 3.09 -11.73 3.13
C ARG A 152 3.51 -10.26 3.25
N VAL A 153 2.62 -9.37 2.81
CA VAL A 153 2.88 -7.93 2.77
C VAL A 153 3.01 -7.36 4.19
N MET A 154 2.12 -7.75 5.11
CA MET A 154 2.22 -7.32 6.50
C MET A 154 3.49 -7.83 7.17
N LEU A 155 3.90 -9.07 6.89
CA LEU A 155 5.14 -9.64 7.41
C LEU A 155 6.36 -8.86 6.91
N ALA A 156 6.40 -8.52 5.62
CA ALA A 156 7.46 -7.68 5.07
C ALA A 156 7.51 -6.30 5.76
N TYR A 157 6.37 -5.62 5.92
CA TYR A 157 6.32 -4.34 6.62
C TYR A 157 6.78 -4.42 8.07
N GLU A 158 6.44 -5.49 8.79
CA GLU A 158 6.91 -5.65 10.18
C GLU A 158 8.40 -5.98 10.23
N LEU A 159 8.94 -6.77 9.31
CA LEU A 159 10.39 -7.01 9.22
C LEU A 159 11.15 -5.71 8.93
N GLU A 160 10.64 -4.87 8.02
CA GLU A 160 11.19 -3.53 7.77
C GLU A 160 11.12 -2.67 9.03
N ALA A 161 9.98 -2.68 9.72
CA ALA A 161 9.80 -1.93 10.95
C ALA A 161 10.78 -2.38 12.05
N GLN A 162 10.99 -3.69 12.22
CA GLN A 162 11.97 -4.22 13.17
C GLN A 162 13.41 -3.84 12.80
N ARG A 163 13.77 -3.88 11.52
CA ARG A 163 15.07 -3.42 11.02
C ARG A 163 15.28 -1.95 11.36
N ASP A 164 14.31 -1.11 11.08
CA ASP A 164 14.46 0.33 11.22
C ASP A 164 14.40 0.77 12.69
N ARG A 165 13.51 0.21 13.51
CA ARG A 165 13.53 0.42 14.97
C ARG A 165 14.88 0.06 15.57
N ARG A 166 15.45 -1.07 15.17
CA ARG A 166 16.78 -1.53 15.62
C ARG A 166 17.87 -0.55 15.22
N HIS A 167 17.86 -0.08 13.97
CA HIS A 167 18.80 0.92 13.48
C HIS A 167 18.75 2.21 14.30
N PHE A 168 17.55 2.80 14.48
CA PHE A 168 17.40 4.04 15.25
C PHE A 168 17.79 3.85 16.73
N LEU A 169 17.50 2.68 17.33
CA LEU A 169 17.98 2.34 18.68
C LEU A 169 19.50 2.23 18.74
N GLN A 170 20.14 1.60 17.76
CA GLN A 170 21.60 1.49 17.68
C GLN A 170 22.25 2.87 17.53
N VAL A 171 21.69 3.76 16.69
CA VAL A 171 22.15 5.15 16.56
C VAL A 171 22.03 5.89 17.89
N LEU A 172 20.90 5.75 18.58
CA LEU A 172 20.70 6.36 19.90
C LEU A 172 21.72 5.85 20.93
N GLN A 173 22.00 4.55 20.95
CA GLN A 173 22.96 3.94 21.87
C GLN A 173 24.40 4.37 21.56
N ALA A 174 24.78 4.42 20.28
CA ALA A 174 26.15 4.69 19.86
C ALA A 174 26.50 6.20 19.82
N LYS A 175 25.55 7.06 19.47
CA LYS A 175 25.78 8.49 19.20
C LYS A 175 24.90 9.41 20.06
N GLY A 176 24.12 8.84 20.97
CA GLY A 176 23.23 9.60 21.85
C GLY A 176 22.07 10.30 21.12
N PRO A 177 21.35 11.18 21.84
CA PRO A 177 20.22 11.92 21.30
C PRO A 177 20.56 12.79 20.08
N GLU A 178 21.76 13.41 20.06
CA GLU A 178 22.21 14.26 18.95
C GLU A 178 22.41 13.44 17.66
N GLY A 179 23.03 12.26 17.75
CA GLY A 179 23.17 11.37 16.60
C GLY A 179 21.82 10.88 16.07
N LEU A 180 20.88 10.56 16.96
CA LEU A 180 19.52 10.20 16.58
C LEU A 180 18.80 11.35 15.85
N GLN A 181 18.98 12.58 16.32
CA GLN A 181 18.44 13.76 15.67
C GLN A 181 19.00 13.94 14.26
N GLN A 182 20.32 13.80 14.08
CA GLN A 182 20.98 13.90 12.78
C GLN A 182 20.46 12.83 11.82
N GLU A 183 20.28 11.60 12.27
CA GLU A 183 19.72 10.51 11.46
C GLU A 183 18.29 10.82 11.00
N CYS A 184 17.43 11.34 11.89
CA CYS A 184 16.09 11.81 11.53
C CYS A 184 16.11 12.90 10.47
N LEU A 185 16.99 13.90 10.63
CA LEU A 185 17.13 14.99 9.67
C LEU A 185 17.65 14.49 8.32
N ALA A 186 18.59 13.55 8.31
CA ALA A 186 19.09 12.93 7.09
C ALA A 186 17.97 12.16 6.36
N SER A 187 17.14 11.41 7.08
CA SER A 187 15.98 10.73 6.50
C SER A 187 14.95 11.72 5.94
N LEU A 188 14.62 12.78 6.66
CA LEU A 188 13.69 13.81 6.19
C LEU A 188 14.19 14.51 4.92
N ARG A 189 15.50 14.78 4.82
CA ARG A 189 16.11 15.32 3.59
C ARG A 189 15.99 14.35 2.43
N ARG A 190 16.31 13.06 2.64
CA ARG A 190 16.11 12.02 1.61
C ARG A 190 14.68 12.02 1.10
N GLN A 191 13.70 12.02 1.99
CA GLN A 191 12.28 12.04 1.62
C GLN A 191 11.90 13.26 0.76
N ALA A 192 12.53 14.41 1.00
CA ALA A 192 12.26 15.64 0.25
C ALA A 192 12.99 15.70 -1.11
N GLU A 193 14.12 15.01 -1.25
CA GLU A 193 14.98 15.02 -2.43
C GLU A 193 14.65 13.92 -3.45
N LEU A 194 13.75 12.99 -3.12
CA LEU A 194 13.41 11.88 -4.00
C LEU A 194 12.84 12.36 -5.34
N PRO A 195 13.32 11.80 -6.47
CA PRO A 195 12.76 12.09 -7.78
C PRO A 195 11.26 11.75 -7.83
N ALA A 196 10.44 12.74 -8.18
CA ALA A 196 9.03 12.51 -8.47
C ALA A 196 8.90 12.04 -9.92
N VAL A 197 8.58 10.75 -10.09
CA VAL A 197 8.31 10.13 -11.38
C VAL A 197 6.89 9.59 -11.38
N ASP A 198 6.14 9.96 -12.40
CA ASP A 198 4.80 9.44 -12.66
C ASP A 198 4.93 8.19 -13.52
N VAL A 199 4.49 7.05 -12.97
CA VAL A 199 4.45 5.76 -13.66
C VAL A 199 3.01 5.46 -14.04
N GLN A 200 2.75 5.30 -15.33
CA GLN A 200 1.42 4.97 -15.86
C GLN A 200 1.43 3.59 -16.51
N LEU A 201 0.45 2.76 -16.14
CA LEU A 201 0.21 1.50 -16.85
C LEU A 201 -0.40 1.81 -18.22
N ALA A 202 0.34 1.53 -19.28
CA ALA A 202 -0.20 1.57 -20.63
C ALA A 202 -0.99 0.28 -20.89
N ARG A 203 -2.32 0.37 -20.93
CA ARG A 203 -3.18 -0.74 -21.38
C ARG A 203 -3.03 -0.86 -22.90
N GLY A 204 -2.40 -1.94 -23.35
CA GLY A 204 -2.08 -2.18 -24.75
C GLY A 204 -3.32 -2.24 -25.64
N GLY A 205 -3.55 -1.19 -26.42
CA GLY A 205 -4.21 -1.30 -27.72
C GLY A 205 -3.12 -1.35 -28.78
N ARG A 206 -3.10 -2.39 -29.63
CA ARG A 206 -2.20 -2.50 -30.78
C ARG A 206 -2.45 -1.33 -31.73
N ALA A 207 -1.69 -0.25 -31.61
CA ALA A 207 -1.54 0.71 -32.68
C ALA A 207 -0.66 0.04 -33.76
N THR A 208 -1.11 0.01 -35.01
CA THR A 208 -0.48 -0.69 -36.13
C THR A 208 0.81 -0.01 -36.67
N ALA A 209 1.49 0.76 -35.83
CA ALA A 209 2.78 1.39 -36.09
C ALA A 209 3.58 1.44 -34.78
N VAL A 210 4.00 0.27 -34.28
CA VAL A 210 4.82 0.16 -33.07
C VAL A 210 6.28 0.27 -33.51
N ASP A 211 6.98 1.31 -33.06
CA ASP A 211 8.46 1.30 -33.03
C ASP A 211 8.87 0.00 -32.32
N PRO A 212 9.62 -0.91 -32.97
CA PRO A 212 9.98 -2.21 -32.40
C PRO A 212 10.64 -2.10 -31.02
N GLY A 213 11.14 -0.91 -30.68
CA GLY A 213 11.83 -0.63 -29.44
C GLY A 213 13.21 -1.28 -29.45
N ARG A 214 14.08 -0.78 -28.58
CA ARG A 214 15.40 -1.39 -28.36
C ARG A 214 15.33 -2.32 -27.16
N GLU A 215 16.14 -3.38 -27.20
CA GLU A 215 16.34 -4.24 -26.03
C GLU A 215 17.28 -3.55 -25.06
N VAL A 216 16.84 -3.44 -23.81
CA VAL A 216 17.62 -2.87 -22.71
C VAL A 216 17.91 -3.99 -21.72
N GLN A 217 19.20 -4.28 -21.52
CA GLN A 217 19.64 -5.28 -20.56
C GLN A 217 19.61 -4.71 -19.13
N PHE A 218 19.25 -5.56 -18.19
CA PHE A 218 19.32 -5.22 -16.77
C PHE A 218 20.73 -5.38 -16.25
N ALA A 219 21.23 -4.33 -15.59
CA ALA A 219 22.20 -4.51 -14.53
C ALA A 219 21.49 -5.01 -13.26
N PHE A 220 22.24 -5.59 -12.32
CA PHE A 220 21.68 -6.02 -11.04
C PHE A 220 22.54 -5.56 -9.87
N LEU A 221 21.90 -4.98 -8.85
CA LEU A 221 22.52 -4.81 -7.55
C LEU A 221 22.58 -6.16 -6.86
N ARG A 222 23.76 -6.50 -6.36
CA ARG A 222 23.99 -7.76 -5.66
C ARG A 222 23.88 -7.56 -4.17
N PHE A 223 23.00 -8.35 -3.58
CA PHE A 223 22.78 -8.46 -2.14
C PHE A 223 23.37 -9.80 -1.70
N PRO A 224 24.51 -9.82 -0.99
CA PRO A 224 25.23 -11.05 -0.65
C PRO A 224 24.36 -12.08 0.07
N ASP A 225 23.43 -11.62 0.91
CA ASP A 225 22.56 -12.47 1.71
C ASP A 225 21.20 -12.73 1.05
N ALA A 226 20.99 -12.27 -0.19
CA ALA A 226 19.75 -12.51 -0.90
C ALA A 226 19.58 -14.01 -1.24
N PRO A 227 18.44 -14.62 -0.89
CA PRO A 227 18.19 -16.03 -1.16
C PRO A 227 17.98 -16.32 -2.65
N VAL A 228 17.67 -15.30 -3.44
CA VAL A 228 17.48 -15.37 -4.89
C VAL A 228 18.44 -14.39 -5.55
N GLU A 229 19.12 -14.83 -6.61
CA GLU A 229 20.02 -14.00 -7.40
C GLU A 229 19.43 -13.81 -8.81
N PRO A 230 19.21 -12.58 -9.26
CA PRO A 230 18.96 -12.29 -10.68
C PRO A 230 20.24 -12.50 -11.50
N VAL A 231 20.15 -13.30 -12.56
CA VAL A 231 21.30 -13.73 -13.37
C VAL A 231 21.28 -13.19 -14.80
N ALA A 232 20.10 -12.85 -15.30
CA ALA A 232 19.93 -12.18 -16.59
C ALA A 232 18.63 -11.38 -16.57
N GLY A 233 18.54 -10.34 -17.39
CA GLY A 233 17.30 -9.59 -17.53
C GLY A 233 17.31 -8.73 -18.78
N LEU A 234 16.15 -8.63 -19.42
CA LEU A 234 15.92 -7.78 -20.57
C LEU A 234 14.51 -7.22 -20.55
N ALA A 235 14.34 -6.01 -21.07
CA ALA A 235 13.05 -5.45 -21.41
C ALA A 235 13.15 -4.72 -22.75
N ARG A 236 12.02 -4.42 -23.36
CA ARG A 236 11.97 -3.54 -24.54
C ARG A 236 11.63 -2.14 -24.09
N ALA A 237 12.29 -1.16 -24.68
CA ALA A 237 12.01 0.25 -24.44
C ALA A 237 11.94 1.04 -25.75
N SER A 238 10.98 1.97 -25.84
CA SER A 238 10.91 2.99 -26.88
C SER A 238 10.55 4.32 -26.23
N GLY A 239 11.46 5.29 -26.29
CA GLY A 239 11.32 6.54 -25.56
C GLY A 239 11.04 6.29 -24.08
N ALA A 240 9.86 6.73 -23.64
CA ALA A 240 9.43 6.66 -22.25
C ALA A 240 8.54 5.44 -21.93
N GLU A 241 8.38 4.51 -22.85
CA GLU A 241 7.60 3.29 -22.67
C GLU A 241 8.52 2.08 -22.52
N VAL A 242 8.28 1.26 -21.50
CA VAL A 242 8.99 0.00 -21.24
C VAL A 242 7.97 -1.13 -21.18
N TRP A 243 8.25 -2.24 -21.85
CA TRP A 243 7.35 -3.39 -21.85
C TRP A 243 8.09 -4.72 -21.91
N SER A 244 7.32 -5.77 -21.56
CA SER A 244 7.77 -7.16 -21.57
C SER A 244 9.07 -7.40 -20.81
N PRO A 245 9.22 -6.93 -19.55
CA PRO A 245 10.37 -7.31 -18.73
C PRO A 245 10.40 -8.82 -18.53
N ARG A 246 11.58 -9.39 -18.77
CA ARG A 246 11.91 -10.78 -18.51
C ARG A 246 13.18 -10.83 -17.69
N LEU A 247 13.11 -11.45 -16.52
CA LEU A 247 14.25 -11.64 -15.63
C LEU A 247 14.46 -13.13 -15.43
N GLU A 248 15.70 -13.59 -15.48
CA GLU A 248 16.07 -14.93 -15.05
C GLU A 248 16.68 -14.86 -13.66
N VAL A 249 16.22 -15.74 -12.78
CA VAL A 249 16.62 -15.76 -11.38
C VAL A 249 17.02 -17.18 -10.99
N VAL A 250 17.92 -17.30 -10.02
CA VAL A 250 18.33 -18.57 -9.42
C VAL A 250 18.12 -18.54 -7.91
N ASN A 251 17.53 -19.58 -7.34
CA ASN A 251 17.43 -19.73 -5.89
C ASN A 251 18.78 -20.24 -5.34
N ARG A 252 19.49 -19.37 -4.61
CA ARG A 252 20.76 -19.67 -3.96
C ARG A 252 20.59 -20.22 -2.54
N SER A 253 19.39 -20.14 -1.99
CA SER A 253 19.08 -20.66 -0.67
C SER A 253 18.84 -22.18 -0.68
N ARG A 254 18.77 -22.77 0.51
CA ARG A 254 18.41 -24.18 0.74
C ARG A 254 16.89 -24.40 0.86
N ARG A 255 16.09 -23.36 0.70
CA ARG A 255 14.64 -23.37 0.96
C ARG A 255 13.90 -23.11 -0.34
N GLU A 256 12.76 -23.75 -0.51
CA GLU A 256 11.90 -23.46 -1.65
C GLU A 256 11.34 -22.04 -1.55
N VAL A 257 11.40 -21.31 -2.66
CA VAL A 257 10.84 -19.96 -2.81
C VAL A 257 9.50 -20.08 -3.50
N LYS A 258 8.45 -19.48 -2.91
CA LYS A 258 7.09 -19.46 -3.48
C LYS A 258 6.68 -18.10 -4.06
N TYR A 259 7.41 -17.05 -3.67
CA TYR A 259 7.19 -15.69 -4.16
C TYR A 259 8.48 -14.89 -4.16
N LEU A 260 8.63 -14.03 -5.16
CA LEU A 260 9.74 -13.11 -5.33
C LEU A 260 9.20 -11.75 -5.77
N GLU A 261 9.80 -10.69 -5.25
CA GLU A 261 9.62 -9.34 -5.78
C GLU A 261 10.98 -8.76 -6.18
N VAL A 262 11.06 -8.26 -7.41
CA VAL A 262 12.25 -7.59 -7.93
C VAL A 262 11.91 -6.12 -8.17
N GLY A 263 12.53 -5.23 -7.41
CA GLY A 263 12.50 -3.81 -7.67
C GLY A 263 13.41 -3.47 -8.85
N TRP A 264 13.06 -2.44 -9.61
CA TRP A 264 13.91 -1.93 -10.69
C TRP A 264 14.01 -0.41 -10.67
N MET A 265 15.20 0.06 -11.00
CA MET A 265 15.53 1.46 -11.22
C MET A 265 15.76 1.67 -12.70
N LEU A 266 15.37 2.84 -13.18
CA LEU A 266 15.53 3.28 -14.55
C LEU A 266 16.50 4.45 -14.57
N SER A 267 17.31 4.55 -15.61
CA SER A 267 18.17 5.71 -15.85
C SER A 267 17.82 6.37 -17.17
N ASP A 268 17.86 7.70 -17.23
CA ASP A 268 17.71 8.46 -18.49
C ASP A 268 19.05 8.79 -19.15
N ALA A 269 19.01 9.44 -20.31
CA ALA A 269 20.20 9.88 -21.05
C ALA A 269 21.06 10.91 -20.32
N ARG A 270 20.55 11.52 -19.25
CA ARG A 270 21.28 12.46 -18.39
C ARG A 270 21.88 11.75 -17.17
N GLY A 271 21.74 10.42 -17.08
CA GLY A 271 22.21 9.62 -15.95
C GLY A 271 21.36 9.80 -14.68
N ARG A 272 20.16 10.37 -14.77
CA ARG A 272 19.26 10.48 -13.63
C ARG A 272 18.59 9.13 -13.39
N GLU A 273 18.65 8.65 -12.15
CA GLU A 273 18.03 7.39 -11.74
C GLU A 273 16.68 7.64 -11.06
N PHE A 274 15.73 6.74 -11.30
CA PHE A 274 14.40 6.79 -10.69
C PHE A 274 13.84 5.38 -10.47
N LEU A 275 12.96 5.24 -9.48
CA LEU A 275 12.31 3.97 -9.20
C LEU A 275 11.26 3.67 -10.28
N GLY A 276 11.42 2.56 -11.01
CA GLY A 276 10.48 2.09 -12.03
C GLY A 276 9.33 1.24 -11.47
N GLY A 277 9.37 0.92 -10.17
CA GLY A 277 8.41 0.06 -9.48
C GLY A 277 9.01 -1.29 -9.09
N SER A 278 8.18 -2.33 -9.07
CA SER A 278 8.59 -3.70 -8.79
C SER A 278 7.78 -4.72 -9.59
N VAL A 279 8.41 -5.87 -9.83
CA VAL A 279 7.83 -7.00 -10.54
C VAL A 279 7.56 -8.12 -9.53
N PRO A 280 6.30 -8.32 -9.11
CA PRO A 280 5.92 -9.42 -8.23
C PRO A 280 5.77 -10.72 -9.04
N ALA A 281 6.25 -11.83 -8.50
CA ALA A 281 6.18 -13.13 -9.15
C ALA A 281 5.86 -14.25 -8.16
N ARG A 282 4.72 -14.93 -8.36
CA ARG A 282 4.42 -16.20 -7.70
C ARG A 282 4.99 -17.34 -8.54
N MET A 283 5.80 -18.18 -7.92
CA MET A 283 6.47 -19.29 -8.61
C MET A 283 6.87 -20.35 -7.60
N THR A 284 7.03 -21.60 -8.02
CA THR A 284 7.68 -22.61 -7.19
C THR A 284 9.12 -22.77 -7.66
N LEU A 285 10.07 -22.24 -6.88
CA LEU A 285 11.48 -22.23 -7.22
C LEU A 285 12.28 -23.02 -6.17
N ALA A 286 12.55 -24.29 -6.49
CA ALA A 286 13.33 -25.18 -5.64
C ALA A 286 14.80 -24.72 -5.50
N PRO A 287 15.51 -25.12 -4.43
CA PRO A 287 16.91 -24.81 -4.22
C PRO A 287 17.79 -25.10 -5.45
N GLY A 288 18.68 -24.17 -5.81
CA GLY A 288 19.60 -24.28 -6.94
C GLY A 288 18.95 -24.19 -8.33
N ARG A 289 17.61 -24.10 -8.43
CA ARG A 289 16.91 -24.02 -9.71
C ARG A 289 16.82 -22.59 -10.22
N ARG A 290 16.66 -22.50 -11.54
CA ARG A 290 16.41 -21.26 -12.27
C ARG A 290 14.95 -21.15 -12.70
N ALA A 291 14.44 -19.93 -12.76
CA ALA A 291 13.15 -19.62 -13.35
C ALA A 291 13.18 -18.25 -14.05
N ALA A 292 12.24 -18.04 -14.96
CA ALA A 292 11.98 -16.75 -15.57
C ALA A 292 10.82 -16.05 -14.86
N VAL A 293 11.03 -14.80 -14.46
CA VAL A 293 10.01 -13.84 -14.07
C VAL A 293 9.60 -13.07 -15.31
N LEU A 294 8.32 -13.15 -15.66
CA LEU A 294 7.74 -12.49 -16.83
C LEU A 294 6.62 -11.56 -16.37
N GLN A 295 6.60 -10.34 -16.91
CA GLN A 295 5.46 -9.45 -16.75
C GLN A 295 5.00 -8.95 -18.12
N GLU A 296 3.76 -9.25 -18.48
CA GLU A 296 3.13 -8.71 -19.69
C GLU A 296 2.48 -7.36 -19.38
N THR A 297 3.29 -6.38 -19.03
CA THR A 297 2.86 -5.01 -18.77
C THR A 297 3.66 -4.03 -19.60
N SER A 298 3.02 -2.93 -19.98
CA SER A 298 3.69 -1.75 -20.51
C SER A 298 3.55 -0.61 -19.51
N LEU A 299 4.67 0.04 -19.22
CA LEU A 299 4.79 1.15 -18.29
C LEU A 299 5.29 2.38 -19.04
N ARG A 300 4.65 3.53 -18.81
CA ARG A 300 5.07 4.83 -19.31
C ARG A 300 5.59 5.69 -18.17
N PHE A 301 6.71 6.36 -18.39
CA PHE A 301 7.38 7.18 -17.40
C PHE A 301 7.35 8.65 -17.78
N ALA A 302 6.91 9.49 -16.86
CA ALA A 302 6.97 10.94 -17.01
C ALA A 302 7.57 11.57 -15.75
N ASP A 303 8.20 12.73 -15.92
CA ASP A 303 8.55 13.54 -14.76
C ASP A 303 7.29 14.17 -14.13
N LYS A 304 7.46 14.82 -12.97
CA LYS A 304 6.38 15.54 -12.29
C LYS A 304 5.70 16.62 -13.15
N GLY A 305 6.36 17.11 -14.20
CA GLY A 305 5.80 18.07 -15.15
C GLY A 305 5.04 17.43 -16.30
N GLY A 306 4.95 16.08 -16.34
CA GLY A 306 4.32 15.32 -17.41
C GLY A 306 5.21 15.11 -18.64
N SER A 307 6.50 15.49 -18.57
CA SER A 307 7.42 15.30 -19.69
C SER A 307 7.87 13.84 -19.77
N PRO A 308 7.81 13.19 -20.95
CA PRO A 308 8.25 11.80 -21.10
C PRO A 308 9.71 11.60 -20.71
N LEU A 309 9.99 10.57 -19.91
CA LEU A 309 11.35 10.20 -19.50
C LEU A 309 11.88 9.06 -20.35
N ALA A 310 12.76 9.37 -21.29
CA ALA A 310 13.38 8.35 -22.14
C ALA A 310 14.25 7.39 -21.31
N VAL A 311 13.97 6.09 -21.42
CA VAL A 311 14.65 5.06 -20.64
C VAL A 311 15.92 4.61 -21.37
N GLU A 312 17.07 4.90 -20.74
CA GLU A 312 18.40 4.53 -21.24
C GLU A 312 18.97 3.25 -20.64
N GLY A 313 18.69 3.01 -19.36
CA GLY A 313 19.21 1.85 -18.64
C GLY A 313 18.27 1.36 -17.55
N MET A 314 18.50 0.12 -17.11
CA MET A 314 17.70 -0.54 -16.09
C MET A 314 18.61 -1.26 -15.10
N THR A 315 18.31 -1.13 -13.81
CA THR A 315 19.01 -1.86 -12.74
C THR A 315 17.98 -2.54 -11.84
N GLY A 316 18.03 -3.87 -11.74
CA GLY A 316 17.17 -4.66 -10.85
C GLY A 316 17.81 -4.94 -9.49
N PHE A 317 16.99 -5.20 -8.47
CA PHE A 317 17.42 -5.70 -7.17
C PHE A 317 16.29 -6.51 -6.52
N VAL A 318 16.64 -7.50 -5.71
CA VAL A 318 15.62 -8.31 -5.02
C VAL A 318 15.10 -7.53 -3.82
N SER A 319 13.82 -7.17 -3.83
CA SER A 319 13.20 -6.39 -2.75
C SER A 319 12.54 -7.27 -1.69
N GLN A 320 12.11 -8.48 -2.06
CA GLN A 320 11.43 -9.39 -1.14
C GLN A 320 11.44 -10.83 -1.64
N VAL A 321 11.57 -11.80 -0.74
CA VAL A 321 11.41 -13.23 -1.05
C VAL A 321 10.54 -13.90 0.01
N GLU A 322 9.55 -14.68 -0.40
CA GLU A 322 8.78 -15.55 0.50
C GLU A 322 9.12 -17.01 0.25
N PHE A 323 9.39 -17.74 1.32
CA PHE A 323 9.67 -19.16 1.27
C PHE A 323 8.40 -20.00 1.41
N ALA A 324 8.50 -21.29 1.08
CA ALA A 324 7.38 -22.23 1.19
C ALA A 324 6.76 -22.29 2.60
N ASP A 325 7.58 -22.15 3.65
CA ASP A 325 7.12 -22.08 5.05
C ASP A 325 6.43 -20.76 5.44
N GLY A 326 6.35 -19.80 4.51
CA GLY A 326 5.70 -18.50 4.69
C GLY A 326 6.52 -17.49 5.48
N SER A 327 7.78 -17.77 5.80
CA SER A 327 8.71 -16.72 6.22
C SER A 327 9.12 -15.84 5.04
N VAL A 328 9.54 -14.62 5.35
CA VAL A 328 9.93 -13.61 4.37
C VAL A 328 11.37 -13.16 4.62
N TRP A 329 12.10 -12.95 3.55
CA TRP A 329 13.37 -12.24 3.53
C TRP A 329 13.16 -10.85 2.90
N ILE A 330 13.82 -9.85 3.48
CA ILE A 330 13.91 -8.48 2.97
C ILE A 330 15.38 -8.03 3.02
N PRO A 331 15.80 -7.04 2.20
CA PRO A 331 17.13 -6.47 2.28
C PRO A 331 17.45 -5.89 3.66
N SER A 332 18.70 -6.10 4.07
CA SER A 332 19.28 -5.48 5.25
C SER A 332 19.44 -3.97 5.07
N ARG A 333 19.69 -3.26 6.18
CA ARG A 333 19.89 -1.81 6.12
C ARG A 333 21.16 -1.44 5.33
N ALA A 334 22.22 -2.23 5.50
CA ALA A 334 23.49 -2.03 4.81
C ALA A 334 23.34 -2.15 3.28
N GLU A 335 22.53 -3.11 2.83
CA GLU A 335 22.23 -3.27 1.40
C GLU A 335 21.41 -2.09 0.86
N LEU A 336 20.45 -1.56 1.63
CA LEU A 336 19.66 -0.39 1.24
C LEU A 336 20.43 0.94 1.34
N ASP A 337 21.54 0.98 2.06
CA ASP A 337 22.43 2.14 2.12
C ASP A 337 23.32 2.28 0.88
N ASP A 338 23.19 1.39 -0.12
CA ASP A 338 23.79 1.57 -1.45
C ASP A 338 23.46 2.97 -2.01
N PRO A 339 24.47 3.73 -2.48
CA PRO A 339 24.26 5.10 -2.94
C PRO A 339 23.24 5.26 -4.08
N ARG A 340 23.03 4.23 -4.91
CA ARG A 340 22.02 4.25 -5.98
C ARG A 340 20.62 4.09 -5.40
N LEU A 341 20.44 3.11 -4.50
CA LEU A 341 19.16 2.86 -3.84
C LEU A 341 18.74 4.02 -2.94
N ARG A 342 19.67 4.59 -2.19
CA ARG A 342 19.42 5.70 -1.27
C ARG A 342 18.83 6.94 -1.95
N LYS A 343 19.07 7.12 -3.25
CA LYS A 343 18.59 8.26 -4.06
C LYS A 343 17.21 8.06 -4.65
N VAL A 344 16.71 6.83 -4.70
CA VAL A 344 15.45 6.50 -5.41
C VAL A 344 14.44 5.73 -4.57
N LEU A 345 14.88 5.05 -3.51
CA LEU A 345 13.99 4.35 -2.60
C LEU A 345 13.41 5.29 -1.56
N LEU A 346 12.09 5.24 -1.43
CA LEU A 346 11.39 5.80 -0.30
C LEU A 346 11.83 5.06 0.98
N PRO A 347 12.01 5.78 2.11
CA PRO A 347 12.13 5.13 3.39
C PRO A 347 10.92 4.25 3.69
N SER A 348 11.10 3.21 4.50
CA SER A 348 10.00 2.33 4.90
C SER A 348 8.88 3.10 5.62
N ILE A 349 7.72 2.46 5.75
CA ILE A 349 6.58 3.00 6.51
C ILE A 349 6.99 3.33 7.96
N GLU A 350 7.82 2.49 8.58
CA GLU A 350 8.28 2.72 9.95
C GLU A 350 9.25 3.90 10.06
N GLU A 351 10.23 4.02 9.16
CA GLU A 351 11.14 5.16 9.16
C GLU A 351 10.38 6.47 8.93
N GLN A 352 9.41 6.49 8.02
CA GLN A 352 8.53 7.64 7.81
C GLN A 352 7.70 7.94 9.07
N ARG A 353 7.19 6.92 9.77
CA ARG A 353 6.43 7.09 11.02
C ARG A 353 7.30 7.69 12.13
N LEU A 354 8.52 7.18 12.33
CA LEU A 354 9.46 7.64 13.35
C LEU A 354 9.93 9.07 13.07
N THR A 355 10.27 9.39 11.82
CA THR A 355 10.67 10.75 11.43
C THR A 355 9.50 11.75 11.49
N SER A 356 8.28 11.31 11.17
CA SER A 356 7.06 12.10 11.36
C SER A 356 6.75 12.33 12.84
N LEU A 357 6.99 11.34 13.72
CA LEU A 357 6.89 11.50 15.17
C LEU A 357 7.89 12.53 15.69
N TYR A 358 9.16 12.44 15.26
CA TYR A 358 10.18 13.45 15.56
C TYR A 358 9.75 14.85 15.10
N ARG A 359 9.29 14.98 13.84
CA ARG A 359 8.83 16.26 13.29
C ARG A 359 7.65 16.86 14.05
N LYS A 360 6.70 16.03 14.50
CA LYS A 360 5.46 16.49 15.14
C LYS A 360 5.55 16.65 16.65
N LYS A 361 6.34 15.82 17.34
CA LYS A 361 6.39 15.73 18.81
C LYS A 361 7.79 15.88 19.40
N GLY A 362 8.82 16.03 18.56
CA GLY A 362 10.20 16.25 18.97
C GLY A 362 10.97 14.97 19.35
N LEU A 363 12.26 15.15 19.63
CA LEU A 363 13.23 14.07 19.89
C LEU A 363 12.87 13.23 21.13
N ARG A 364 12.38 13.86 22.20
CA ARG A 364 11.99 13.15 23.41
C ARG A 364 10.89 12.11 23.15
N ALA A 365 9.87 12.48 22.37
CA ALA A 365 8.78 11.57 22.02
C ALA A 365 9.27 10.38 21.18
N LEU A 366 10.22 10.63 20.26
CA LEU A 366 10.85 9.57 19.49
C LEU A 366 11.64 8.59 20.38
N ILE A 367 12.45 9.11 21.31
CA ILE A 367 13.24 8.27 22.23
C ILE A 367 12.32 7.37 23.07
N GLU A 368 11.26 7.94 23.65
CA GLU A 368 10.31 7.16 24.45
C GLU A 368 9.58 6.11 23.61
N GLU A 369 9.20 6.44 22.38
CA GLU A 369 8.59 5.48 21.46
C GLU A 369 9.54 4.33 21.09
N LEU A 370 10.80 4.64 20.80
CA LEU A 370 11.82 3.62 20.49
C LEU A 370 12.07 2.70 21.69
N LYS A 371 12.16 3.25 22.91
CA LYS A 371 12.29 2.46 24.13
C LYS A 371 11.07 1.56 24.36
N ARG A 372 9.86 2.11 24.19
CA ARG A 372 8.59 1.38 24.35
C ARG A 372 8.53 0.16 23.43
N MET A 373 8.91 0.31 22.17
CA MET A 373 8.89 -0.79 21.20
C MET A 373 10.11 -1.71 21.29
N GLY A 374 11.25 -1.20 21.76
CA GLY A 374 12.48 -1.97 21.98
C GLY A 374 12.45 -2.83 23.24
N ALA A 375 11.64 -2.47 24.24
CA ALA A 375 11.47 -3.20 25.49
C ALA A 375 10.63 -4.48 25.38
N GLY A 376 10.12 -4.81 24.18
CA GLY A 376 9.31 -6.00 23.91
C GLY A 376 10.11 -7.24 23.48
N LYS A 377 11.38 -7.36 23.89
CA LYS A 377 12.20 -8.56 23.68
C LYS A 377 12.64 -9.17 25.00
#